data_AF-A0A946YBN5-F1
#
_entry.id   AF-A0A946YBN5-F1
#
_cell.length_a   1.000
_cell.length_b   1.000
_cell.length_c   1.000
_cell.angle_alpha   90.00
_cell.angle_beta   90.00
_cell.angle_gamma   90.00
#
_symmetry.space_group_name_H-M   'P 1'
#
loop_
_entity.id
_entity.type
_entity.pdbx_description
1 polymer ?
#
loop_
_entity_poly.entity_id
_entity_poly.type
_entity_poly.pdbx_seq_one_letter_code
_entity_poly.pdbx_strand_id
1 'polypeptide(L)'
;MINRRRGLVAVAVLTALIALIVLFPARVAYRLASSPFMAMGGISGTVWRGQAREFSTNGVYLRDLEWRIRPLGLLTGKFAYDVSGSPVSGFFESELAVGLGGTVTLSGLSASVPLQMLERAAGVAGLRGMASLQFERLEIVDGRAVAFDGTIDVANLVVPLVARSSLGGYRAEFFTQEDSIVASIEDTDGVVDLAGSLRINPDKSYAFVGYVAARTNTPNDLAQRLRFLPETDRPGQRELRLEGTY
;
A
#
# COMPACT_ATOMS: atom_id res chain seq x y z
N MET A 1 -11.98 20.03 52.50
CA MET A 1 -10.60 20.56 52.41
C MET A 1 -9.65 19.44 52.02
N ILE A 2 -9.26 19.34 50.74
CA ILE A 2 -8.16 18.44 50.34
C ILE A 2 -6.92 18.89 51.12
N ASN A 3 -6.38 18.04 52.00
CA ASN A 3 -5.16 18.34 52.74
C ASN A 3 -4.10 18.82 51.74
N ARG A 4 -3.58 20.03 51.93
CA ARG A 4 -2.69 20.74 50.99
C ARG A 4 -1.54 19.86 50.45
N ARG A 5 -1.03 18.93 51.29
CA ARG A 5 -0.04 17.90 50.92
C ARG A 5 -0.58 16.82 49.97
N ARG A 6 -1.80 16.30 50.19
CA ARG A 6 -2.45 15.32 49.30
C ARG A 6 -2.79 15.92 47.93
N GLY A 7 -3.19 17.19 47.89
CA GLY A 7 -3.40 17.93 46.63
C GLY A 7 -2.11 18.08 45.83
N LEU A 8 -0.99 18.43 46.48
CA LEU A 8 0.31 18.53 45.82
C LEU A 8 0.81 17.18 45.27
N VAL A 9 0.62 16.10 46.04
CA VAL A 9 0.97 14.74 45.57
C VAL A 9 0.13 14.36 44.35
N ALA A 10 -1.18 14.61 44.37
CA ALA A 10 -2.06 14.31 43.23
C ALA A 10 -1.64 15.07 41.96
N VAL A 11 -1.33 16.36 42.09
CA VAL A 11 -0.84 17.17 40.96
C VAL A 11 0.52 16.66 40.46
N ALA A 12 1.45 16.32 41.36
CA ALA A 12 2.75 15.79 40.97
C ALA A 12 2.63 14.45 40.21
N VAL A 13 1.77 13.55 40.69
CA VAL A 13 1.48 12.27 40.01
C VAL A 13 0.85 12.52 38.64
N LEU A 14 -0.17 13.38 38.55
CA LEU A 14 -0.83 13.68 37.28
C LEU A 14 0.15 14.28 36.27
N THR A 15 0.98 15.24 36.68
CA THR A 15 2.01 15.86 35.83
C THR A 15 3.05 14.83 35.39
N ALA A 16 3.48 13.93 36.29
CA ALA A 16 4.41 12.86 35.95
C ALA A 16 3.82 11.89 34.91
N LEU A 17 2.54 11.54 35.04
CA LEU A 17 1.84 10.69 34.07
C LEU A 17 1.71 11.37 32.70
N ILE A 18 1.32 12.65 32.68
CA ILE A 18 1.24 13.42 31.43
C ILE A 18 2.63 13.52 30.77
N ALA A 19 3.67 13.83 31.55
CA ALA A 19 5.04 13.90 31.06
C ALA A 19 5.50 12.55 30.49
N LEU A 20 5.17 11.44 31.15
CA LEU A 20 5.49 10.09 30.67
C LEU A 20 4.85 9.81 29.30
N ILE A 21 3.60 10.21 29.11
CA ILE A 21 2.86 10.02 27.85
C ILE A 21 3.46 10.91 26.76
N VAL A 22 3.63 12.21 27.01
CA VAL A 22 4.12 13.18 26.03
C VAL A 22 5.58 12.91 25.63
N LEU A 23 6.41 12.45 26.56
CA LEU A 23 7.83 12.15 26.32
C LEU A 23 8.07 10.68 25.99
N PHE A 24 7.01 9.89 25.75
CA PHE A 24 7.14 8.44 25.61
C PHE A 24 8.08 8.09 24.44
N PRO A 25 9.27 7.51 24.71
CA PRO A 25 10.28 7.32 23.66
C PRO A 25 9.85 6.24 22.67
N ALA A 26 10.01 6.51 21.37
CA ALA A 26 9.61 5.59 20.31
C ALA A 26 10.34 4.22 20.40
N ARG A 27 11.61 4.24 20.81
CA ARG A 27 12.41 3.02 21.02
C ARG A 27 11.81 2.07 22.07
N VAL A 28 11.16 2.64 23.10
CA VAL A 28 10.56 1.86 24.18
C VAL A 28 9.25 1.28 23.69
N ALA A 29 8.43 2.09 23.01
CA ALA A 29 7.20 1.63 22.36
C ALA A 29 7.46 0.48 21.39
N TYR A 30 8.46 0.62 20.51
CA TYR A 30 8.85 -0.42 19.57
C TYR A 30 9.26 -1.72 20.27
N ARG A 31 10.05 -1.66 21.37
CA ARG A 31 10.42 -2.87 22.12
C ARG A 31 9.24 -3.59 22.77
N LEU A 32 8.17 -2.87 23.10
CA LEU A 32 6.96 -3.45 23.69
C LEU A 32 6.01 -4.02 22.63
N ALA A 33 5.99 -3.42 21.45
CA ALA A 33 5.10 -3.78 20.35
C ALA A 33 5.79 -4.58 19.22
N SER A 34 7.08 -4.92 19.37
CA SER A 34 7.86 -5.56 18.32
C SER A 34 7.26 -6.90 17.93
N SER A 35 7.09 -7.09 16.62
CA SER A 35 6.65 -8.35 16.00
C SER A 35 7.82 -8.95 15.23
N PRO A 36 7.96 -10.29 15.12
CA PRO A 36 9.01 -10.92 14.34
C PRO A 36 8.99 -10.53 12.84
N PHE A 37 7.87 -10.01 12.34
CA PHE A 37 7.71 -9.59 10.96
C PHE A 37 8.07 -8.12 10.71
N MET A 38 8.36 -7.35 11.75
CA MET A 38 8.67 -5.92 11.68
C MET A 38 10.02 -5.64 12.33
N ALA A 39 10.95 -5.07 11.57
CA ALA A 39 12.25 -4.64 12.09
C ALA A 39 12.46 -3.15 11.85
N MET A 40 12.76 -2.41 12.92
CA MET A 40 13.17 -1.01 12.88
C MET A 40 14.55 -0.80 13.48
N GLY A 41 15.40 -0.07 12.75
CA GLY A 41 16.77 0.28 13.11
C GLY A 41 16.97 1.80 13.23
N GLY A 42 17.87 2.22 14.13
CA GLY A 42 18.21 3.64 14.30
C GLY A 42 17.04 4.52 14.77
N ILE A 43 16.17 3.98 15.62
CA ILE A 43 14.97 4.69 16.12
C ILE A 43 15.38 5.87 17.01
N SER A 44 14.81 7.05 16.75
CA SER A 44 14.98 8.25 17.58
C SER A 44 13.68 9.05 17.68
N GLY A 45 13.55 9.88 18.72
CA GLY A 45 12.35 10.67 19.00
C GLY A 45 11.30 9.96 19.89
N THR A 46 10.07 10.45 19.84
CA THR A 46 8.93 9.96 20.62
C THR A 46 7.92 9.25 19.72
N VAL A 47 6.94 8.57 20.33
CA VAL A 47 5.80 7.99 19.60
C VAL A 47 4.97 9.04 18.84
N TRP A 48 5.14 10.33 19.18
CA TRP A 48 4.43 11.45 18.57
C TRP A 48 5.20 12.07 17.41
N ARG A 49 6.53 12.12 17.51
CA ARG A 49 7.42 12.62 16.47
C ARG A 49 8.73 11.88 16.57
N GLY A 50 9.03 11.11 15.54
CA GLY A 50 10.25 10.32 15.53
C GLY A 50 10.61 9.89 14.13
N GLN A 51 11.72 9.16 14.08
CA GLN A 51 12.26 8.63 12.85
C GLN A 51 12.94 7.29 13.12
N ALA A 52 13.02 6.45 12.10
CA ALA A 52 13.83 5.24 12.05
C ALA A 52 14.65 5.26 10.76
N ARG A 53 15.97 5.03 10.89
CA ARG A 53 16.87 4.98 9.73
C ARG A 53 16.56 3.82 8.80
N GLU A 54 16.08 2.72 9.39
CA GLU A 54 15.77 1.49 8.67
C GLU A 54 14.43 0.98 9.18
N PHE A 55 13.54 0.63 8.26
CA PHE A 55 12.29 -0.07 8.52
C PHE A 55 12.16 -1.20 7.52
N SER A 56 11.79 -2.39 8.00
CA SER A 56 11.44 -3.50 7.13
C SER A 56 10.26 -4.29 7.68
N THR A 57 9.39 -4.71 6.77
CA THR A 57 8.26 -5.60 7.07
C THR A 57 7.90 -6.41 5.84
N ASN A 58 7.71 -7.72 5.98
CA ASN A 58 7.20 -8.59 4.90
C ASN A 58 7.85 -8.39 3.51
N GLY A 59 9.16 -8.13 3.46
CA GLY A 59 9.91 -7.90 2.21
C GLY A 59 9.95 -6.45 1.72
N VAL A 60 9.15 -5.56 2.31
CA VAL A 60 9.23 -4.11 2.10
C VAL A 60 10.32 -3.53 2.98
N TYR A 61 11.19 -2.71 2.40
CA TYR A 61 12.26 -1.99 3.09
C TYR A 61 12.15 -0.49 2.79
N LEU A 62 12.15 0.33 3.85
CA LEU A 62 12.16 1.78 3.77
C LEU A 62 13.35 2.31 4.59
N ARG A 63 14.00 3.33 4.04
CA ARG A 63 14.96 4.17 4.74
C ARG A 63 14.30 5.44 5.20
N ASP A 64 14.88 6.03 6.24
CA ASP A 64 14.54 7.38 6.69
C ASP A 64 13.02 7.51 6.91
N LEU A 65 12.44 6.51 7.60
CA LEU A 65 11.03 6.51 7.97
C LEU A 65 10.81 7.60 9.02
N GLU A 66 9.97 8.58 8.72
CA GLU A 66 9.59 9.64 9.64
C GLU A 66 8.10 9.54 9.95
N TRP A 67 7.73 9.83 11.19
CA TRP A 67 6.33 9.94 11.59
C TRP A 67 6.10 11.16 12.48
N ARG A 68 4.92 11.77 12.31
CA ARG A 68 4.46 12.89 13.11
C ARG A 68 2.97 12.81 13.36
N ILE A 69 2.56 12.78 14.63
CA ILE A 69 1.15 12.78 15.00
C ILE A 69 0.47 14.09 14.57
N ARG A 70 -0.79 13.97 14.14
CA ARG A 70 -1.76 15.05 13.97
C ARG A 70 -2.71 15.06 15.18
N PRO A 71 -2.51 15.96 16.17
CA PRO A 71 -3.30 15.95 17.40
C PRO A 71 -4.80 16.16 17.19
N LEU A 72 -5.19 16.85 16.11
CA LEU A 72 -6.58 17.09 15.75
C LEU A 72 -7.33 15.78 15.42
N GLY A 73 -6.64 14.73 14.98
CA GLY A 73 -7.25 13.42 14.78
C GLY A 73 -7.84 12.82 16.07
N LEU A 74 -7.28 13.17 17.23
CA LEU A 74 -7.77 12.68 18.51
C LEU A 74 -9.19 13.20 18.81
N LEU A 75 -9.57 14.38 18.29
CA LEU A 75 -10.91 14.94 18.43
C LEU A 75 -11.97 14.10 17.71
N THR A 76 -11.57 13.35 16.68
CA THR A 76 -12.45 12.43 15.94
C THR A 76 -12.27 10.97 16.37
N GLY A 77 -11.54 10.73 17.47
CA GLY A 77 -11.29 9.38 18.00
C GLY A 77 -10.30 8.57 17.15
N LYS A 78 -9.42 9.22 16.40
CA LYS A 78 -8.42 8.58 15.53
C LYS A 78 -7.00 8.97 15.94
N PHE A 79 -6.08 8.02 15.89
CA PHE A 79 -4.66 8.29 15.99
C PHE A 79 -4.11 8.52 14.58
N ALA A 80 -4.00 9.79 14.18
CA ALA A 80 -3.56 10.18 12.85
C ALA A 80 -2.08 10.60 12.84
N TYR A 81 -1.33 10.16 11.84
CA TYR A 81 0.09 10.40 11.66
C TYR A 81 0.38 10.77 10.21
N ASP A 82 1.15 11.83 10.01
CA ASP A 82 1.90 12.00 8.77
C ASP A 82 3.07 11.03 8.80
N VAL A 83 3.18 10.20 7.76
CA VAL A 83 4.26 9.22 7.62
C VAL A 83 4.91 9.41 6.26
N SER A 84 6.24 9.45 6.26
CA SER A 84 7.04 9.47 5.05
C SER A 84 8.23 8.53 5.16
N GLY A 85 8.76 8.11 4.02
CA GLY A 85 9.95 7.26 3.95
C GLY A 85 10.42 7.07 2.53
N SER A 86 11.62 6.51 2.38
CA SER A 86 12.24 6.31 1.08
C SER A 86 12.53 4.84 0.84
N PRO A 87 11.88 4.16 -0.13
CA PRO A 87 12.37 2.87 -0.62
C PRO A 87 13.79 2.99 -1.19
N VAL A 88 14.37 1.87 -1.63
CA VAL A 88 15.71 1.86 -2.26
C VAL A 88 15.78 2.87 -3.42
N SER A 89 14.70 2.96 -4.20
CA SER A 89 14.50 3.98 -5.24
C SER A 89 13.07 4.50 -5.23
N GLY A 90 12.88 5.80 -4.99
CA GLY A 90 11.57 6.44 -4.97
C GLY A 90 11.22 7.00 -3.59
N PHE A 91 9.93 7.14 -3.29
CA PHE A 91 9.43 7.80 -2.09
C PHE A 91 8.10 7.20 -1.65
N PHE A 92 7.70 7.47 -0.41
CA PHE A 92 6.42 7.12 0.17
C PHE A 92 6.01 8.24 1.13
N GLU A 93 4.79 8.77 0.95
CA GLU A 93 4.19 9.78 1.82
C GLU A 93 2.70 9.48 1.97
N SER A 94 2.17 9.50 3.19
CA SER A 94 0.75 9.31 3.45
C SER A 94 0.35 9.81 4.84
N GLU A 95 -0.91 10.20 4.99
CA GLU A 95 -1.54 10.30 6.31
C GLU A 95 -2.12 8.94 6.72
N LEU A 96 -1.59 8.35 7.79
CA LEU A 96 -2.06 7.11 8.39
C LEU A 96 -2.93 7.41 9.61
N ALA A 97 -4.18 7.00 9.61
CA ALA A 97 -5.09 7.09 10.75
C ALA A 97 -5.50 5.71 11.25
N VAL A 98 -5.38 5.48 12.56
CA VAL A 98 -5.86 4.26 13.22
C VAL A 98 -7.05 4.61 14.11
N GLY A 99 -8.22 4.07 13.78
CA GLY A 99 -9.44 4.21 14.57
C GLY A 99 -9.48 3.24 15.74
N LEU A 100 -10.28 3.57 16.77
CA LEU A 100 -10.45 2.73 17.96
C LEU A 100 -11.00 1.31 17.66
N GLY A 101 -11.68 1.13 16.53
CA GLY A 101 -12.20 -0.15 16.06
C GLY A 101 -11.21 -0.99 15.24
N GLY A 102 -9.93 -0.60 15.16
CA GLY A 102 -8.91 -1.33 14.38
C GLY A 102 -8.87 -0.97 12.89
N THR A 103 -9.77 -0.11 12.42
CA THR A 103 -9.73 0.47 11.07
C THR A 103 -8.44 1.25 10.87
N VAL A 104 -7.71 0.94 9.81
CA VAL A 104 -6.54 1.68 9.35
C VAL A 104 -6.91 2.39 8.05
N THR A 105 -6.75 3.71 8.03
CA THR A 105 -6.99 4.52 6.84
C THR A 105 -5.70 5.18 6.41
N LEU A 106 -5.33 5.04 5.13
CA LEU A 106 -4.31 5.85 4.48
C LEU A 106 -5.02 6.88 3.61
N SER A 107 -4.69 8.15 3.79
CA SER A 107 -5.24 9.26 3.01
C SER A 107 -4.13 10.04 2.32
N GLY A 108 -4.40 10.52 1.11
CA GLY A 108 -3.43 11.27 0.31
C GLY A 108 -2.10 10.53 0.14
N LEU A 109 -2.17 9.20 -0.07
CA LEU A 109 -1.00 8.38 -0.30
C LEU A 109 -0.40 8.75 -1.66
N SER A 110 0.86 9.16 -1.65
CA SER A 110 1.68 9.33 -2.84
C SER A 110 2.95 8.53 -2.68
N ALA A 111 3.20 7.60 -3.59
CA ALA A 111 4.39 6.76 -3.52
C ALA A 111 4.95 6.46 -4.91
N SER A 112 6.25 6.21 -4.96
CA SER A 112 6.94 5.64 -6.11
C SER A 112 7.84 4.53 -5.60
N VAL A 113 7.55 3.29 -6.00
CA VAL A 113 8.18 2.08 -5.45
C VAL A 113 8.65 1.14 -6.55
N PRO A 114 9.83 0.52 -6.41
CA PRO A 114 10.29 -0.48 -7.35
C PRO A 114 9.53 -1.78 -7.11
N LEU A 115 8.96 -2.37 -8.17
CA LEU A 115 8.12 -3.57 -8.07
C LEU A 115 8.86 -4.80 -7.51
N GLN A 116 10.19 -4.79 -7.57
CA GLN A 116 11.06 -5.80 -6.98
C GLN A 116 10.82 -5.97 -5.48
N MET A 117 10.42 -4.90 -4.78
CA MET A 117 10.06 -4.95 -3.36
C MET A 117 8.78 -5.74 -3.10
N LEU A 118 7.94 -5.89 -4.12
CA LEU A 118 6.67 -6.60 -4.04
C LEU A 118 6.75 -8.05 -4.54
N GLU A 119 7.92 -8.52 -5.02
CA GLU A 119 8.08 -9.90 -5.54
C GLU A 119 7.55 -10.96 -4.57
N ARG A 120 7.89 -10.83 -3.28
CA ARG A 120 7.46 -11.76 -2.23
C ARG A 120 5.97 -11.62 -1.89
N ALA A 121 5.47 -10.39 -1.83
CA ALA A 121 4.08 -10.11 -1.50
C ALA A 121 3.13 -10.55 -2.63
N ALA A 122 3.54 -10.34 -3.88
CA ALA A 122 2.79 -10.73 -5.08
C ALA A 122 2.99 -12.21 -5.47
N GLY A 123 4.02 -12.89 -4.93
CA GLY A 123 4.36 -14.25 -5.32
C GLY A 123 4.91 -14.36 -6.75
N VAL A 124 5.44 -13.26 -7.30
CA VAL A 124 5.94 -13.19 -8.69
C VAL A 124 7.46 -12.98 -8.66
N ALA A 125 8.22 -14.07 -8.80
CA ALA A 125 9.68 -14.00 -8.81
C ALA A 125 10.22 -13.20 -10.01
N GLY A 126 11.15 -12.29 -9.74
CA GLY A 126 11.80 -11.45 -10.76
C GLY A 126 10.89 -10.37 -11.35
N LEU A 127 9.81 -10.01 -10.65
CA LEU A 127 8.94 -8.87 -10.97
C LEU A 127 9.76 -7.58 -10.95
N ARG A 128 9.78 -6.85 -12.07
CA ARG A 128 10.52 -5.59 -12.19
C ARG A 128 9.64 -4.50 -12.78
N GLY A 129 9.99 -3.26 -12.48
CA GLY A 129 9.31 -2.06 -12.95
C GLY A 129 9.28 -0.99 -11.85
N MET A 130 8.67 0.15 -12.16
CA MET A 130 8.42 1.22 -11.18
C MET A 130 6.92 1.43 -11.08
N ALA A 131 6.36 1.36 -9.88
CA ALA A 131 4.96 1.68 -9.62
C ALA A 131 4.87 3.07 -8.96
N SER A 132 4.06 3.94 -9.54
CA SER A 132 3.64 5.20 -8.93
C SER A 132 2.20 5.03 -8.43
N LEU A 133 1.95 5.38 -7.17
CA LEU A 133 0.67 5.20 -6.50
C LEU A 133 0.16 6.56 -6.06
N GLN A 134 -1.10 6.85 -6.35
CA GLN A 134 -1.80 8.05 -5.91
C GLN A 134 -3.17 7.64 -5.39
N PHE A 135 -3.34 7.60 -4.07
CA PHE A 135 -4.60 7.22 -3.44
C PHE A 135 -5.14 8.34 -2.58
N GLU A 136 -6.38 8.72 -2.84
CA GLU A 136 -7.11 9.65 -1.99
C GLU A 136 -7.47 8.96 -0.69
N ARG A 137 -7.93 7.70 -0.79
CA ARG A 137 -8.38 6.90 0.34
C ARG A 137 -8.08 5.42 0.12
N LEU A 138 -7.45 4.82 1.12
CA LEU A 138 -7.28 3.39 1.26
C LEU A 138 -7.70 3.03 2.69
N GLU A 139 -8.68 2.15 2.84
CA GLU A 139 -9.21 1.73 4.14
C GLU A 139 -9.09 0.23 4.32
N ILE A 140 -8.53 -0.16 5.47
CA ILE A 140 -8.35 -1.54 5.89
C ILE A 140 -9.12 -1.76 7.19
N VAL A 141 -10.01 -2.75 7.18
CA VAL A 141 -10.76 -3.20 8.37
C VAL A 141 -10.45 -4.67 8.60
N ASP A 142 -9.99 -5.02 9.80
CA ASP A 142 -9.58 -6.38 10.17
C ASP A 142 -8.58 -7.02 9.18
N GLY A 143 -7.64 -6.21 8.69
CA GLY A 143 -6.62 -6.66 7.73
C GLY A 143 -7.12 -6.84 6.29
N ARG A 144 -8.38 -6.47 5.97
CA ARG A 144 -8.93 -6.49 4.61
C ARG A 144 -9.12 -5.09 4.07
N ALA A 145 -8.74 -4.86 2.81
CA ALA A 145 -9.07 -3.63 2.11
C ALA A 145 -10.58 -3.56 1.86
N VAL A 146 -11.22 -2.49 2.33
CA VAL A 146 -12.66 -2.22 2.15
C VAL A 146 -12.92 -0.96 1.31
N ALA A 147 -11.93 -0.08 1.21
CA ALA A 147 -11.95 1.04 0.26
C ALA A 147 -10.57 1.21 -0.38
N PHE A 148 -10.57 1.51 -1.67
CA PHE A 148 -9.37 1.68 -2.48
C PHE A 148 -9.68 2.64 -3.64
N ASP A 149 -9.46 3.93 -3.41
CA ASP A 149 -9.81 5.02 -4.33
C ASP A 149 -8.53 5.74 -4.78
N GLY A 150 -8.14 5.54 -6.04
CA GLY A 150 -6.88 6.07 -6.56
C GLY A 150 -6.35 5.37 -7.80
N THR A 151 -5.09 5.65 -8.14
CA THR A 151 -4.44 5.16 -9.35
C THR A 151 -3.11 4.47 -9.05
N ILE A 152 -2.79 3.47 -9.88
CA ILE A 152 -1.48 2.85 -9.95
C ILE A 152 -0.99 2.96 -11.39
N ASP A 153 0.15 3.62 -11.58
CA ASP A 153 0.87 3.68 -12.84
C ASP A 153 2.12 2.81 -12.75
N VAL A 154 2.23 1.83 -13.63
CA VAL A 154 3.41 0.98 -13.73
C VAL A 154 4.19 1.33 -14.99
N ALA A 155 5.48 1.56 -14.85
CA ALA A 155 6.41 1.74 -15.96
C ALA A 155 7.42 0.59 -16.03
N ASN A 156 7.82 0.22 -17.26
CA ASN A 156 8.83 -0.79 -17.55
C ASN A 156 8.55 -2.14 -16.85
N LEU A 157 7.30 -2.59 -16.88
CA LEU A 157 6.86 -3.83 -16.24
C LEU A 157 7.58 -5.02 -16.86
N VAL A 158 8.17 -5.88 -16.03
CA VAL A 158 8.66 -7.19 -16.45
C VAL A 158 8.10 -8.25 -15.53
N VAL A 159 7.38 -9.20 -16.13
CA VAL A 159 6.82 -10.36 -15.44
C VAL A 159 7.42 -11.61 -16.09
N PRO A 160 8.48 -12.22 -15.52
CA PRO A 160 9.21 -13.31 -16.16
C PRO A 160 8.36 -14.53 -16.54
N LEU A 161 7.24 -14.75 -15.85
CA LEU A 161 6.27 -15.80 -16.16
C LEU A 161 5.56 -15.55 -17.52
N VAL A 162 5.36 -14.28 -17.87
CA VAL A 162 4.68 -13.83 -19.09
C VAL A 162 5.68 -13.63 -20.23
N ALA A 163 6.69 -12.78 -20.03
CA ALA A 163 7.73 -12.48 -21.01
C ALA A 163 9.05 -12.10 -20.32
N ARG A 164 10.17 -12.35 -20.99
CA ARG A 164 11.51 -12.01 -20.45
C ARG A 164 11.88 -10.54 -20.64
N SER A 165 11.31 -9.89 -21.66
CA SER A 165 11.48 -8.48 -21.98
C SER A 165 10.48 -7.60 -21.20
N SER A 166 10.68 -6.28 -21.27
CA SER A 166 9.68 -5.31 -20.81
C SER A 166 8.36 -5.53 -21.55
N LEU A 167 7.27 -5.48 -20.78
CA LEU A 167 5.89 -5.48 -21.24
C LEU A 167 5.37 -4.05 -21.49
N GLY A 168 6.19 -3.03 -21.22
CA GLY A 168 5.79 -1.62 -21.24
C GLY A 168 5.12 -1.19 -19.94
N GLY A 169 4.23 -0.21 -20.05
CA GLY A 169 3.55 0.44 -18.94
C GLY A 169 2.04 0.25 -18.99
N TYR A 170 1.45 0.32 -17.80
CA TYR A 170 0.04 0.03 -17.54
C TYR A 170 -0.48 0.96 -16.46
N ARG A 171 -1.74 1.34 -16.58
CA ARG A 171 -2.47 2.12 -15.57
C ARG A 171 -3.63 1.30 -15.04
N ALA A 172 -3.82 1.35 -13.73
CA ALA A 172 -5.02 0.86 -13.08
C ALA A 172 -5.65 1.98 -12.26
N GLU A 173 -6.93 2.26 -12.48
CA GLU A 173 -7.72 3.22 -11.71
C GLU A 173 -8.72 2.46 -10.86
N PHE A 174 -8.71 2.69 -9.56
CA PHE A 174 -9.50 1.97 -8.57
C PHE A 174 -10.56 2.87 -7.96
N PHE A 175 -11.74 2.29 -7.77
CA PHE A 175 -12.87 2.94 -7.14
C PHE A 175 -13.60 1.94 -6.24
N THR A 176 -14.03 2.43 -5.08
CA THR A 176 -14.89 1.66 -4.17
C THR A 176 -16.34 1.89 -4.57
N GLN A 177 -17.04 0.80 -4.91
CA GLN A 177 -18.47 0.80 -5.23
C GLN A 177 -19.20 -0.08 -4.23
N GLU A 178 -20.01 0.56 -3.37
CA GLU A 178 -20.63 -0.10 -2.21
C GLU A 178 -19.54 -0.72 -1.32
N ASP A 179 -19.48 -2.05 -1.23
CA ASP A 179 -18.46 -2.79 -0.48
C ASP A 179 -17.45 -3.51 -1.40
N SER A 180 -17.54 -3.31 -2.72
CA SER A 180 -16.62 -3.91 -3.71
C SER A 180 -15.60 -2.88 -4.19
N ILE A 181 -14.38 -3.35 -4.43
CA ILE A 181 -13.36 -2.56 -5.12
C ILE A 181 -13.43 -2.93 -6.60
N VAL A 182 -13.64 -1.94 -7.46
CA VAL A 182 -13.57 -2.08 -8.92
C VAL A 182 -12.36 -1.34 -9.44
N ALA A 183 -11.77 -1.83 -10.53
CA ALA A 183 -10.71 -1.12 -11.22
C ALA A 183 -10.81 -1.25 -12.72
N SER A 184 -10.51 -0.18 -13.46
CA SER A 184 -10.21 -0.22 -14.88
C SER A 184 -8.70 -0.35 -15.07
N ILE A 185 -8.29 -1.19 -16.02
CA ILE A 185 -6.88 -1.42 -16.35
C ILE A 185 -6.68 -1.19 -17.84
N GLU A 186 -5.68 -0.40 -18.20
CA GLU A 186 -5.32 -0.12 -19.58
C GLU A 186 -3.80 -0.11 -19.76
N ASP A 187 -3.33 -0.40 -20.98
CA ASP A 187 -1.93 -0.16 -21.34
C ASP A 187 -1.68 1.33 -21.64
N THR A 188 -0.49 1.81 -21.31
CA THR A 188 -0.08 3.20 -21.58
C THR A 188 0.97 3.26 -22.70
N ASP A 189 2.00 2.41 -22.61
CA ASP A 189 2.99 2.17 -23.65
C ASP A 189 3.34 0.66 -23.75
N GLY A 190 2.32 -0.18 -23.54
CA GLY A 190 2.43 -1.63 -23.53
C GLY A 190 2.90 -2.22 -24.86
N VAL A 191 3.57 -3.37 -24.80
CA VAL A 191 3.87 -4.17 -26.01
C VAL A 191 2.65 -4.95 -26.51
N VAL A 192 1.53 -4.88 -25.79
CA VAL A 192 0.20 -5.39 -26.17
C VAL A 192 -0.80 -4.28 -25.93
N ASP A 193 -1.88 -4.27 -26.69
CA ASP A 193 -3.06 -3.46 -26.40
C ASP A 193 -3.89 -4.21 -25.35
N LEU A 194 -4.11 -3.62 -24.18
CA LEU A 194 -4.83 -4.23 -23.07
C LEU A 194 -5.87 -3.24 -22.53
N ALA A 195 -7.11 -3.69 -22.43
CA ALA A 195 -8.16 -3.00 -21.69
C ALA A 195 -8.97 -4.01 -20.89
N GLY A 196 -9.21 -3.75 -19.61
CA GLY A 196 -9.93 -4.68 -18.76
C GLY A 196 -10.47 -4.05 -17.49
N SER A 197 -11.17 -4.88 -16.73
CA SER A 197 -11.74 -4.53 -15.45
C SER A 197 -11.45 -5.61 -14.41
N LEU A 198 -11.17 -5.18 -13.19
CA LEU A 198 -11.04 -6.02 -12.01
C LEU A 198 -12.17 -5.68 -11.05
N ARG A 199 -12.78 -6.70 -10.46
CA ARG A 199 -13.67 -6.56 -9.31
C ARG A 199 -13.18 -7.44 -8.18
N ILE A 200 -13.12 -6.87 -6.98
CA ILE A 200 -12.83 -7.55 -5.72
C ILE A 200 -14.05 -7.39 -4.82
N ASN A 201 -14.57 -8.50 -4.33
CA ASN A 201 -15.77 -8.54 -3.49
C ASN A 201 -15.42 -8.68 -2.00
N PRO A 202 -16.37 -8.35 -1.10
CA PRO A 202 -16.16 -8.46 0.36
C PRO A 202 -15.82 -9.87 0.86
N ASP A 203 -16.28 -10.90 0.14
CA ASP A 203 -16.02 -12.32 0.42
C ASP A 203 -14.64 -12.78 -0.07
N LYS A 204 -13.78 -11.84 -0.50
CA LYS A 204 -12.45 -12.04 -1.07
C LYS A 204 -12.45 -12.72 -2.43
N SER A 205 -13.61 -12.94 -3.04
CA SER A 205 -13.65 -13.34 -4.44
C SER A 205 -13.19 -12.18 -5.33
N TYR A 206 -12.48 -12.50 -6.40
CA TYR A 206 -12.11 -11.53 -7.41
C TYR A 206 -12.37 -12.08 -8.80
N ALA A 207 -12.66 -11.16 -9.73
CA ALA A 207 -12.80 -11.44 -11.14
C ALA A 207 -12.12 -10.34 -11.96
N PHE A 208 -11.19 -10.72 -12.82
CA PHE A 208 -10.62 -9.89 -13.86
C PHE A 208 -11.13 -10.36 -15.20
N VAL A 209 -11.63 -9.41 -16.00
CA VAL A 209 -12.02 -9.62 -17.39
C VAL A 209 -11.37 -8.54 -18.21
N GLY A 210 -10.56 -8.94 -19.19
CA GLY A 210 -9.87 -8.03 -20.08
C GLY A 210 -9.80 -8.55 -21.49
N TYR A 211 -9.48 -7.64 -22.39
CA TYR A 211 -9.27 -7.90 -23.79
C TYR A 211 -7.85 -7.50 -24.15
N VAL A 212 -7.16 -8.39 -24.86
CA VAL A 212 -5.77 -8.19 -25.25
C VAL A 212 -5.59 -8.42 -26.74
N ALA A 213 -4.80 -7.56 -27.39
CA ALA A 213 -4.40 -7.72 -28.78
C ALA A 213 -2.89 -7.49 -28.95
N ALA A 214 -2.29 -8.24 -29.87
CA ALA A 214 -0.89 -8.04 -30.22
C ALA A 214 -0.73 -6.73 -31.02
N ARG A 215 0.30 -5.94 -30.67
CA ARG A 215 0.81 -4.80 -31.42
C ARG A 215 1.96 -5.25 -32.33
N THR A 216 2.40 -4.35 -33.23
CA THR A 216 3.53 -4.62 -34.13
C THR A 216 4.85 -4.87 -33.38
N ASN A 217 5.01 -4.31 -32.18
CA ASN A 217 6.17 -4.49 -31.31
C ASN A 217 6.01 -5.63 -30.28
N THR A 218 4.92 -6.42 -30.34
CA THR A 218 4.75 -7.58 -29.44
C THR A 218 5.82 -8.64 -29.74
N PRO A 219 6.58 -9.12 -28.74
CA PRO A 219 7.50 -10.23 -28.92
C PRO A 219 6.83 -11.48 -29.49
N ASN A 220 7.51 -12.19 -30.39
CA ASN A 220 6.94 -13.35 -31.09
C ASN A 220 6.45 -14.47 -30.15
N ASP A 221 7.18 -14.71 -29.06
CA ASP A 221 6.81 -15.70 -28.05
C ASP A 221 5.53 -15.31 -27.31
N LEU A 222 5.37 -14.03 -26.97
CA LEU A 222 4.15 -13.51 -26.36
C LEU A 222 2.98 -13.55 -27.35
N ALA A 223 3.19 -13.11 -28.59
CA ALA A 223 2.18 -13.14 -29.64
C ALA A 223 1.67 -14.56 -29.94
N GLN A 224 2.56 -15.56 -29.88
CA GLN A 224 2.16 -16.98 -30.01
C GLN A 224 1.31 -17.45 -28.82
N ARG A 225 1.64 -17.04 -27.59
CA ARG A 225 0.86 -17.38 -26.39
C ARG A 225 -0.55 -16.80 -26.44
N LEU A 226 -0.69 -15.54 -26.87
CA LEU A 226 -1.99 -14.89 -26.99
C LEU A 226 -2.95 -15.65 -27.91
N ARG A 227 -2.45 -16.40 -28.90
CA ARG A 227 -3.30 -17.18 -29.82
C ARG A 227 -4.07 -18.31 -29.13
N PHE A 228 -3.61 -18.77 -27.96
CA PHE A 228 -4.28 -19.82 -27.18
C PHE A 228 -5.37 -19.27 -26.26
N LEU A 229 -5.49 -17.94 -26.13
CA LEU A 229 -6.60 -17.32 -25.42
C LEU A 229 -7.89 -17.41 -26.25
N PRO A 230 -9.07 -17.45 -25.60
CA PRO A 230 -10.36 -17.43 -26.29
C PRO A 230 -10.47 -16.29 -27.30
N GLU A 231 -11.07 -16.60 -28.45
CA GLU A 231 -11.36 -15.60 -29.47
C GLU A 231 -12.54 -14.72 -29.04
N THR A 232 -12.58 -13.50 -29.58
CA THR A 232 -13.69 -12.57 -29.40
C THR A 232 -14.31 -12.26 -30.76
N ASP A 233 -15.43 -11.54 -30.77
CA ASP A 233 -16.07 -11.09 -32.01
C ASP A 233 -15.19 -10.10 -32.82
N ARG A 234 -14.17 -9.50 -32.19
CA ARG A 234 -13.24 -8.59 -32.84
C ARG A 234 -11.98 -9.33 -33.31
N PRO A 235 -11.66 -9.31 -34.62
CA PRO A 235 -10.48 -9.99 -35.16
C PRO A 235 -9.18 -9.54 -34.46
N GLY A 236 -8.34 -10.50 -34.09
CA GLY A 236 -7.04 -10.24 -33.44
C GLY A 236 -7.11 -9.90 -31.95
N GLN A 237 -8.31 -9.65 -31.41
CA GLN A 237 -8.55 -9.48 -29.99
C GLN A 237 -8.85 -10.82 -29.32
N ARG A 238 -8.34 -10.98 -28.10
CA ARG A 238 -8.46 -12.18 -27.28
C ARG A 238 -8.98 -11.83 -25.90
N GLU A 239 -9.80 -12.70 -25.30
CA GLU A 239 -10.29 -12.52 -23.94
C GLU A 239 -9.30 -13.11 -22.92
N LEU A 240 -9.03 -12.36 -21.86
CA LEU A 240 -8.29 -12.81 -20.69
C LEU A 240 -9.22 -12.76 -19.48
N ARG A 241 -9.44 -13.91 -18.85
CA ARG A 241 -10.29 -14.04 -17.68
C ARG A 241 -9.55 -14.73 -16.54
N LEU A 242 -9.60 -14.13 -15.37
CA LEU A 242 -9.00 -14.68 -14.15
C LEU A 242 -10.00 -14.51 -13.00
N GLU A 243 -10.30 -15.60 -12.30
CA GLU A 243 -11.21 -15.59 -11.16
C GLU A 243 -10.59 -16.40 -10.02
N GLY A 244 -10.84 -16.00 -8.77
CA GLY A 244 -10.28 -16.69 -7.62
C GLY A 244 -10.71 -16.11 -6.28
N THR A 245 -9.99 -16.50 -5.24
CA THR A 245 -10.17 -16.05 -3.84
C THR A 245 -8.81 -15.96 -3.16
N TYR A 246 -8.63 -15.03 -2.23
CA TYR A 246 -7.38 -14.80 -1.49
C TYR A 246 -7.53 -14.79 0.04
#